data_AF-A0A067T607-F1
#
_entry.id   AF-A0A067T607-F1
#
_cell.length_a   1.000
_cell.length_b   1.000
_cell.length_c   1.000
_cell.angle_alpha   90.00
_cell.angle_beta   90.00
_cell.angle_gamma   90.00
#
_symmetry.space_group_name_H-M   'P 1'
#
loop_
_entity.id
_entity.type
_entity.pdbx_description
1 polymer ?
#
loop_
_entity_poly.entity_id
_entity_poly.type
_entity_poly.pdbx_seq_one_letter_code
_entity_poly.pdbx_strand_id
1 'polypeptide(L)'
;GGSTRHNFFKEFKAPFVFPDVVTLDRHVKTVYGLLSVTARRKDSLVRVCGESLMVTQSDMDGSNFGVDEHRRTVLMDFSEIGLLPEIFIAYMLFSDSKHGPIAASFGLSGNSNLASMAAIAHCLGMVADPKLGTSTCA
;
A
#
# COMPACT_ATOMS: atom_id res chain seq x y z
N GLY A 1 -9.25 4.24 0.78
CA GLY A 1 -8.89 5.54 0.20
C GLY A 1 -8.51 5.38 -1.26
N GLY A 2 -9.45 5.53 -2.19
CA GLY A 2 -9.24 5.18 -3.60
C GLY A 2 -8.44 6.17 -4.45
N SER A 3 -8.15 7.36 -3.94
CA SER A 3 -7.34 8.38 -4.66
C SER A 3 -5.96 8.60 -4.06
N THR A 4 -5.72 8.06 -2.87
CA THR A 4 -4.52 8.23 -2.08
C THR A 4 -3.34 7.51 -2.74
N ARG A 5 -2.24 8.23 -3.01
CA ARG A 5 -1.05 7.73 -3.68
C ARG A 5 -0.36 6.69 -2.82
N HIS A 6 0.08 5.58 -3.40
CA HIS A 6 0.74 4.53 -2.63
C HIS A 6 1.76 3.79 -3.49
N ASN A 7 2.96 3.59 -2.97
CA ASN A 7 4.08 2.92 -3.64
C ASN A 7 3.85 1.43 -3.95
N PHE A 8 2.74 0.87 -3.48
CA PHE A 8 2.28 -0.47 -3.84
C PHE A 8 1.76 -0.53 -5.27
N PHE A 9 1.13 0.56 -5.74
CA PHE A 9 0.57 0.62 -7.08
C PHE A 9 1.58 1.16 -8.08
N LYS A 10 1.43 0.72 -9.33
CA LYS A 10 2.17 1.29 -10.46
C LYS A 10 1.95 2.80 -10.53
N GLU A 11 3.03 3.55 -10.75
CA GLU A 11 3.01 5.02 -10.81
C GLU A 11 2.40 5.68 -9.55
N PHE A 12 2.47 4.99 -8.41
CA PHE A 12 1.92 5.41 -7.12
C PHE A 12 0.40 5.62 -7.13
N LYS A 13 -0.34 5.14 -8.13
CA LYS A 13 -1.77 5.42 -8.26
C LYS A 13 -2.58 4.14 -8.32
N ALA A 14 -3.61 4.06 -7.47
CA ALA A 14 -4.57 2.97 -7.56
C ALA A 14 -5.20 2.93 -8.98
N PRO A 15 -5.28 1.75 -9.60
CA PRO A 15 -5.77 1.64 -10.99
C PRO A 15 -7.24 2.05 -11.14
N PHE A 16 -7.99 2.04 -10.04
CA PHE A 16 -9.36 2.52 -9.88
C PHE A 16 -9.66 2.68 -8.38
N VAL A 17 -10.79 3.33 -8.07
CA VAL A 17 -11.27 3.43 -6.70
C VAL A 17 -11.79 2.07 -6.25
N PHE A 18 -11.14 1.47 -5.27
CA PHE A 18 -11.64 0.26 -4.61
C PHE A 18 -12.82 0.65 -3.69
N PRO A 19 -14.04 0.09 -3.91
CA PRO A 19 -15.23 0.45 -3.12
C PRO A 19 -15.16 -0.10 -1.69
N ASP A 20 -14.45 -1.21 -1.48
CA ASP A 20 -14.30 -1.87 -0.20
C ASP A 20 -12.98 -2.67 -0.11
N VAL A 21 -12.64 -3.12 1.09
CA VAL A 21 -11.43 -3.92 1.35
C VAL A 21 -11.50 -5.29 0.68
N VAL A 22 -12.70 -5.82 0.42
CA VAL A 22 -12.90 -7.12 -0.24
C VAL A 22 -12.46 -7.07 -1.70
N THR A 23 -12.78 -5.97 -2.38
CA THR A 23 -12.40 -5.72 -3.76
C THR A 23 -10.89 -5.47 -3.88
N LEU A 24 -10.30 -4.74 -2.92
CA LEU A 24 -8.85 -4.57 -2.83
C LEU A 24 -8.15 -5.92 -2.61
N ASP A 25 -8.63 -6.73 -1.65
CA ASP A 25 -8.09 -8.06 -1.36
C ASP A 25 -8.17 -9.01 -2.56
N ARG A 26 -9.28 -8.98 -3.31
CA ARG A 26 -9.43 -9.73 -4.56
C ARG A 26 -8.39 -9.30 -5.60
N HIS A 27 -8.20 -8.00 -5.77
CA HIS A 27 -7.21 -7.47 -6.70
C HIS A 27 -5.79 -7.90 -6.33
N VAL A 28 -5.40 -7.81 -5.05
CA VAL A 28 -4.11 -8.31 -4.54
C VAL A 28 -3.94 -9.81 -4.82
N LYS A 29 -4.99 -10.61 -4.57
CA LYS A 29 -5.00 -12.06 -4.88
C LYS A 29 -4.85 -12.36 -6.36
N THR A 30 -5.50 -11.59 -7.23
CA THR A 30 -5.38 -11.76 -8.68
C THR A 30 -3.95 -11.52 -9.14
N VAL A 31 -3.32 -10.43 -8.68
CA VAL A 31 -1.92 -10.13 -9.02
C VAL A 31 -0.99 -11.20 -8.44
N TYR A 32 -1.22 -11.66 -7.21
CA TYR A 32 -0.45 -12.75 -6.63
C TYR A 32 -0.51 -14.02 -7.51
N GLY A 33 -1.67 -14.30 -8.12
CA GLY A 33 -1.83 -15.39 -9.09
C GLY A 33 -0.96 -15.27 -10.35
N LEU A 34 -0.52 -14.05 -10.72
CA LEU A 34 0.36 -13.80 -11.86
C LEU A 34 1.85 -13.93 -11.53
N LEU A 35 2.22 -13.99 -10.24
CA LEU A 35 3.60 -14.20 -9.84
C LEU A 35 4.16 -15.51 -10.42
N SER A 36 5.46 -15.59 -10.64
CA SER A 36 6.09 -16.85 -11.07
C SER A 36 5.90 -17.96 -10.03
N VAL A 37 5.98 -19.22 -10.45
CA VAL A 37 5.91 -20.37 -9.52
C VAL A 37 6.97 -20.27 -8.43
N THR A 38 8.18 -19.81 -8.78
CA THR A 38 9.27 -19.59 -7.83
C THR A 38 8.92 -18.52 -6.80
N ALA A 39 8.35 -17.39 -7.24
CA ALA A 39 7.93 -16.31 -6.33
C ALA A 39 6.83 -16.79 -5.37
N ARG A 40 5.80 -17.49 -5.86
CA ARG A 40 4.72 -18.03 -5.01
C ARG A 40 5.14 -19.14 -4.03
N ARG A 41 6.32 -19.76 -4.23
CA ARG A 41 6.91 -20.71 -3.27
C ARG A 41 7.65 -20.00 -2.15
N LYS A 42 8.18 -18.80 -2.43
CA LYS A 42 8.95 -18.00 -1.49
C LYS A 42 8.04 -17.09 -0.66
N ASP A 43 7.10 -16.44 -1.33
CA ASP A 43 6.27 -15.39 -0.77
C ASP A 43 4.86 -15.91 -0.51
N SER A 44 4.30 -15.59 0.64
CA SER A 44 2.95 -16.03 1.05
C SER A 44 1.85 -15.16 0.45
N LEU A 45 0.66 -15.73 0.27
CA LEU A 45 -0.51 -14.95 -0.11
C LEU A 45 -0.89 -13.95 0.99
N VAL A 46 -0.96 -12.67 0.64
CA VAL A 46 -1.41 -11.61 1.55
C VAL A 46 -2.93 -11.58 1.62
N ARG A 47 -3.47 -11.44 2.83
CA ARG A 47 -4.90 -11.21 3.09
C ARG A 47 -5.08 -9.82 3.66
N VAL A 48 -5.72 -8.95 2.89
CA VAL A 48 -5.99 -7.56 3.26
C VAL A 48 -7.35 -7.47 3.97
N CYS A 49 -8.28 -8.34 3.59
CA CYS A 49 -9.60 -8.38 4.22
C CYS A 49 -9.48 -8.87 5.67
N GLY A 50 -10.01 -8.07 6.60
CA GLY A 50 -10.00 -8.34 8.03
C GLY A 50 -8.84 -7.69 8.81
N GLU A 51 -7.93 -7.00 8.13
CA GLU A 51 -6.96 -6.13 8.80
C GLU A 51 -7.62 -4.89 9.41
N SER A 52 -7.02 -4.34 10.46
CA SER A 52 -7.41 -3.01 10.94
C SER A 52 -7.13 -1.97 9.86
N LEU A 53 -7.95 -0.92 9.86
CA LEU A 53 -7.69 0.26 9.06
C LEU A 53 -7.05 1.32 9.95
N MET A 54 -5.99 1.97 9.46
CA MET A 54 -5.45 3.16 10.12
C MET A 54 -5.56 4.36 9.18
N VAL A 55 -5.76 5.54 9.79
CA VAL A 55 -5.67 6.81 9.08
C VAL A 55 -4.19 7.12 8.89
N THR A 56 -3.78 7.37 7.66
CA THR A 56 -2.39 7.67 7.34
C THR A 56 -2.32 8.72 6.24
N GLN A 57 -1.22 9.48 6.23
CA GLN A 57 -0.77 10.20 5.04
C GLN A 57 0.15 9.28 4.28
N SER A 58 -0.26 8.86 3.09
CA SER A 58 0.49 7.85 2.34
C SER A 58 1.66 8.43 1.52
N ASP A 59 1.57 9.72 1.18
CA ASP A 59 2.66 10.46 0.54
C ASP A 59 3.55 11.10 1.61
N MET A 60 4.49 10.28 2.11
CA MET A 60 5.46 10.65 3.16
C MET A 60 6.60 11.55 2.62
N ASP A 61 6.42 12.23 1.48
CA ASP A 61 7.39 13.20 0.98
C ASP A 61 7.56 14.38 1.96
N GLY A 62 8.80 14.80 2.18
CA GLY A 62 9.12 15.87 3.13
C GLY A 62 8.45 17.21 2.81
N SER A 63 8.10 17.48 1.55
CA SER A 63 7.37 18.68 1.15
C SER A 63 5.93 18.75 1.67
N ASN A 64 5.37 17.61 2.09
CA ASN A 64 4.04 17.53 2.68
C ASN A 64 4.03 17.77 4.21
N PHE A 65 5.19 18.02 4.81
CA PHE A 65 5.35 18.29 6.24
C PHE A 65 6.07 19.62 6.44
N GLY A 66 5.60 20.39 7.41
CA GLY A 66 6.16 21.70 7.74
C GLY A 66 6.17 21.96 9.24
N VAL A 67 6.72 23.11 9.59
CA VAL A 67 6.70 23.66 10.95
C VAL A 67 6.25 25.10 10.85
N ASP A 68 5.22 25.49 11.61
CA ASP A 68 4.72 26.86 11.63
C ASP A 68 5.59 27.81 12.47
N GLU A 69 5.24 29.09 12.50
CA GLU A 69 5.93 30.13 13.29
C GLU A 69 5.93 29.86 14.81
N HIS A 70 5.07 28.96 15.28
CA HIS A 70 4.96 28.54 16.69
C HIS A 70 5.61 27.17 16.95
N ARG A 71 6.42 26.67 16.03
CA ARG A 71 7.10 25.36 16.12
C ARG A 71 6.14 24.16 16.18
N ARG A 72 4.92 24.30 15.67
CA ARG A 72 3.96 23.19 15.58
C ARG A 72 4.10 22.50 14.23
N THR A 73 3.95 21.19 14.23
CA THR A 73 3.94 20.40 12.99
C THR A 73 2.73 20.77 12.15
N VAL A 74 2.96 21.05 10.87
CA VAL A 74 1.94 21.30 9.86
C VAL A 74 1.92 20.12 8.90
N LEU A 75 0.74 19.57 8.67
CA LEU A 75 0.49 18.58 7.65
C LEU A 75 -0.11 19.27 6.42
N MET A 76 0.44 19.00 5.25
CA MET A 76 0.01 19.54 3.97
C MET A 76 -0.39 18.39 3.04
N ASP A 77 -1.06 18.74 1.94
CA ASP A 77 -1.59 17.76 0.97
C ASP A 77 -2.53 16.72 1.58
N PHE A 78 -3.59 17.20 2.23
CA PHE A 78 -4.64 16.37 2.82
C PHE A 78 -5.32 15.41 1.85
N SER A 79 -5.13 15.58 0.53
CA SER A 79 -5.66 14.67 -0.48
C SER A 79 -5.02 13.28 -0.40
N GLU A 80 -3.84 13.20 0.20
CA GLU A 80 -3.08 11.96 0.44
C GLU A 80 -3.35 11.32 1.79
N ILE A 81 -4.30 11.88 2.57
CA ILE A 81 -4.75 11.27 3.82
C ILE A 81 -5.89 10.31 3.54
N GLY A 82 -5.77 9.08 4.02
CA GLY A 82 -6.79 8.06 3.83
C GLY A 82 -6.76 6.96 4.87
N LEU A 83 -7.86 6.19 4.91
CA LEU A 83 -7.93 4.91 5.61
C LEU A 83 -7.34 3.82 4.70
N LEU A 84 -6.30 3.17 5.19
CA LEU A 84 -5.62 2.05 4.54
C LEU A 84 -5.49 0.86 5.50
N PRO A 85 -5.49 -0.38 4.97
CA PRO A 85 -5.15 -1.57 5.74
C PRO A 85 -3.72 -1.49 6.31
N GLU A 86 -3.52 -2.05 7.51
CA GLU A 86 -2.22 -2.04 8.19
C GLU A 86 -1.06 -2.52 7.32
N ILE A 87 -1.24 -3.55 6.49
CA ILE A 87 -0.16 -4.06 5.63
C ILE A 87 0.31 -3.04 4.60
N PHE A 88 -0.57 -2.18 4.10
CA PHE A 88 -0.21 -1.11 3.16
C PHE A 88 0.67 -0.08 3.87
N ILE A 89 0.30 0.30 5.09
CA ILE A 89 1.05 1.25 5.90
C ILE A 89 2.42 0.67 6.29
N ALA A 90 2.45 -0.59 6.72
CA ALA A 90 3.69 -1.29 7.00
C ALA A 90 4.57 -1.28 5.74
N TYR A 91 4.04 -1.70 4.59
CA TYR A 91 4.78 -1.72 3.33
C TYR A 91 5.35 -0.34 2.95
N MET A 92 4.55 0.71 3.04
CA MET A 92 4.97 2.09 2.78
C MET A 92 6.12 2.51 3.71
N LEU A 93 5.97 2.33 5.03
CA LEU A 93 7.00 2.71 6.01
C LEU A 93 8.26 1.85 5.92
N PHE A 94 8.17 0.61 5.43
CA PHE A 94 9.35 -0.25 5.23
C PHE A 94 10.06 -0.02 3.89
N SER A 95 9.41 0.64 2.94
CA SER A 95 9.99 0.89 1.62
C SER A 95 11.05 1.98 1.62
N ASP A 96 11.06 2.86 2.64
CA ASP A 96 12.11 3.84 2.87
C ASP A 96 12.73 3.62 4.26
N SER A 97 14.04 3.44 4.31
CA SER A 97 14.78 3.19 5.55
C SER A 97 14.65 4.32 6.58
N LYS A 98 14.33 5.54 6.14
CA LYS A 98 14.06 6.69 7.02
C LYS A 98 12.83 6.50 7.88
N HIS A 99 11.85 5.72 7.42
CA HIS A 99 10.56 5.53 8.09
C HIS A 99 10.54 4.31 9.03
N GLY A 100 11.64 3.54 9.11
CA GLY A 100 11.75 2.38 10.00
C GLY A 100 11.40 2.64 11.46
N PRO A 101 11.89 3.73 12.10
CA PRO A 101 11.50 4.07 13.47
C PRO A 101 10.00 4.34 13.64
N ILE A 102 9.36 4.91 12.61
CA ILE A 102 7.91 5.18 12.61
C ILE A 102 7.15 3.85 12.58
N ALA A 103 7.54 2.92 11.71
CA ALA A 103 6.93 1.59 11.65
C ALA A 103 7.02 0.84 12.99
N ALA A 104 8.17 0.94 13.67
CA ALA A 104 8.35 0.35 14.99
C ALA A 104 7.43 0.99 16.04
N SER A 105 7.24 2.32 16.01
CA SER A 105 6.36 3.02 16.96
C SER A 105 4.89 2.62 16.84
N PHE A 106 4.44 2.21 15.65
CA PHE A 106 3.11 1.68 15.39
C PHE A 106 2.99 0.17 15.61
N GLY A 107 4.06 -0.52 16.03
CA GLY A 107 4.05 -1.97 16.20
C GLY A 107 3.98 -2.76 14.87
N LEU A 108 4.26 -2.11 13.74
CA LEU A 108 4.19 -2.71 12.40
C LEU A 108 5.48 -3.48 12.02
N SER A 109 6.47 -3.48 12.91
CA SER A 109 7.76 -4.13 12.67
C SER A 109 7.69 -5.64 12.56
N GLY A 110 8.49 -6.23 11.67
CA GLY A 110 8.59 -7.68 11.53
C GLY A 110 7.41 -8.34 10.82
N ASN A 111 6.59 -7.57 10.11
CA ASN A 111 5.49 -8.11 9.32
C ASN A 111 6.04 -9.05 8.21
N SER A 112 5.73 -10.34 8.31
CA SER A 112 6.25 -11.37 7.41
C SER A 112 5.72 -11.26 5.97
N ASN A 113 4.65 -10.49 5.74
CA ASN A 113 4.04 -10.31 4.43
C ASN A 113 4.68 -9.18 3.61
N LEU A 114 5.66 -8.43 4.15
CA LEU A 114 6.30 -7.32 3.43
C LEU A 114 7.02 -7.77 2.15
N ALA A 115 7.66 -8.94 2.17
CA ALA A 115 8.28 -9.52 0.98
C ALA A 115 7.24 -9.84 -0.10
N SER A 116 6.10 -10.41 0.30
CA SER A 116 4.97 -10.66 -0.60
C SER A 116 4.40 -9.37 -1.18
N MET A 117 4.24 -8.32 -0.37
CA MET A 117 3.78 -7.01 -0.84
C MET A 117 4.74 -6.43 -1.87
N ALA A 118 6.05 -6.53 -1.63
CA ALA A 118 7.07 -6.09 -2.59
C ALA A 118 7.01 -6.86 -3.92
N ALA A 119 6.84 -8.19 -3.86
CA ALA A 119 6.71 -9.03 -5.05
C ALA A 119 5.46 -8.67 -5.87
N ILE A 120 4.33 -8.45 -5.19
CA ILE A 120 3.06 -8.05 -5.82
C ILE A 120 3.17 -6.64 -6.43
N ALA A 121 3.73 -5.67 -5.70
CA ALA A 121 3.96 -4.31 -6.20
C ALA A 121 4.88 -4.30 -7.43
N HIS A 122 5.96 -5.08 -7.40
CA HIS A 122 6.83 -5.26 -8.56
C HIS A 122 6.08 -5.86 -9.75
N CYS A 123 5.23 -6.87 -9.52
CA CYS A 123 4.39 -7.45 -10.56
C CYS A 123 3.42 -6.41 -11.15
N LEU A 124 2.78 -5.59 -10.30
CA LEU A 124 1.93 -4.47 -10.72
C LEU A 124 2.68 -3.46 -11.61
N GLY A 125 3.95 -3.18 -11.30
CA GLY A 125 4.78 -2.30 -12.12
C GLY A 125 5.02 -2.85 -13.54
N MET A 126 5.11 -4.17 -13.67
CA MET A 126 5.43 -4.86 -14.93
C MET A 126 4.22 -5.18 -15.81
N VAL A 127 3.02 -5.32 -15.24
CA VAL A 127 1.82 -5.64 -16.03
C VAL A 127 1.36 -4.45 -16.87
N ALA A 128 0.89 -4.75 -18.09
CA ALA A 128 0.36 -3.76 -19.01
C ALA A 128 -1.03 -3.27 -18.59
N ASP A 129 -1.89 -4.19 -18.16
CA ASP A 129 -3.19 -3.87 -17.56
C ASP A 129 -3.09 -3.94 -16.03
N PRO A 130 -3.14 -2.81 -15.32
CA PRO A 130 -3.13 -2.80 -13.86
C PRO A 130 -4.51 -3.05 -13.25
N LYS A 131 -5.58 -3.26 -14.03
CA LYS A 131 -6.97 -3.48 -13.54
C LYS A 131 -7.35 -4.96 -13.37
N LEU A 132 -6.36 -5.84 -13.32
CA LEU A 132 -6.52 -7.30 -13.27
C LEU A 132 -7.64 -7.76 -12.32
N GLY A 133 -8.54 -8.62 -12.83
CA GLY A 133 -9.61 -9.24 -12.04
C GLY A 133 -10.90 -8.41 -11.91
N THR A 134 -11.02 -7.28 -12.61
CA THR A 134 -12.24 -6.44 -12.60
C THR A 134 -13.13 -6.57 -13.85
N SER A 135 -12.89 -7.55 -14.72
CA SER A 135 -13.85 -7.83 -15.79
C SER A 135 -15.13 -8.35 -15.16
N THR A 136 -16.15 -7.51 -15.07
CA THR A 136 -17.52 -7.97 -14.93
C THR A 136 -17.81 -8.77 -16.19
N CYS A 137 -17.92 -10.10 -16.09
CA CYS A 137 -18.64 -10.85 -17.10
C CYS A 137 -20.01 -10.17 -17.25
N ALA A 138 -20.27 -9.62 -18.43
CA ALA A 138 -21.62 -9.27 -18.87
C ALA A 138 -22.37 -10.57 -19.20
#